data_AF-A0A930J3J4-F1
#
_entry.id   AF-A0A930J3J4-F1
#
_cell.length_a   1.000
_cell.length_b   1.000
_cell.length_c   1.000
_cell.angle_alpha   90.00
_cell.angle_beta   90.00
_cell.angle_gamma   90.00
#
_symmetry.space_group_name_H-M   'P 1'
#
loop_
_entity.id
_entity.type
_entity.pdbx_description
1 polymer ?
#
loop_
_entity_poly.entity_id
_entity_poly.type
_entity_poly.pdbx_seq_one_letter_code
_entity_poly.pdbx_strand_id
1 'polypeptide(L)'
;MRKLFAFVLLLLSLAVSAQTDKTFMSVNWDKIKAEVNANPQHVQQLVDILINVDADTTLTAEDKILAVYGRTYLNNGRDMFMELDMSKARNEGKFDVAATLADKVLASNPLNTNAIVSKIYHFRKLSTTEPDKSWMLSDSLKVYSVRLSRILDTIFMTGDGSKEHPFSVTSVGDEYNLVYFFFGIPKVNSQMVVGSCDRLVLGETNANYTSSDIYFDVKRVFEIEKSMFEQQGGKGQ
;
A
#
# COMPACT_ATOMS: atom_id res chain seq x y z
N MET A 1 -29.13 -11.91 -50.00
CA MET A 1 -28.93 -12.22 -48.56
C MET A 1 -27.62 -12.96 -48.25
N ARG A 2 -27.17 -13.95 -49.04
CA ARG A 2 -25.90 -14.67 -48.80
C ARG A 2 -24.62 -13.80 -48.74
N LYS A 3 -24.54 -12.73 -49.54
CA LYS A 3 -23.38 -11.80 -49.53
C LYS A 3 -23.37 -10.81 -48.35
N LEU A 4 -24.53 -10.56 -47.72
CA LEU A 4 -24.64 -9.68 -46.56
C LEU A 4 -24.16 -10.40 -45.28
N PHE A 5 -24.42 -11.70 -45.18
CA PHE A 5 -23.97 -12.54 -44.06
C PHE A 5 -22.44 -12.69 -44.00
N ALA A 6 -21.76 -12.76 -45.15
CA ALA A 6 -20.30 -12.82 -45.20
C ALA A 6 -19.64 -11.54 -44.69
N PHE A 7 -20.28 -10.37 -44.90
CA PHE A 7 -19.77 -9.08 -44.43
C PHE A 7 -19.93 -8.91 -42.92
N VAL A 8 -21.01 -9.43 -42.33
CA VAL A 8 -21.23 -9.42 -40.87
C VAL A 8 -20.27 -10.37 -40.14
N LEU A 9 -19.93 -11.52 -40.74
CA LEU A 9 -18.93 -12.45 -40.19
C LEU A 9 -17.49 -11.90 -40.26
N LEU A 10 -17.15 -11.10 -41.28
CA LEU A 10 -15.84 -10.45 -41.39
C LEU A 10 -15.65 -9.30 -40.36
N LEU A 11 -16.75 -8.65 -39.97
CA LEU A 11 -16.75 -7.60 -38.94
C LEU A 11 -16.60 -8.16 -37.51
N LEU A 12 -16.97 -9.43 -37.29
CA LEU A 12 -16.79 -10.13 -36.01
C LEU A 12 -15.35 -10.59 -35.75
N SER A 13 -14.53 -10.78 -36.81
CA SER A 13 -13.10 -11.08 -36.66
C SER A 13 -12.22 -9.86 -36.31
N LEU A 14 -12.80 -8.67 -36.24
CA LEU A 14 -12.14 -7.45 -35.75
C LEU A 14 -12.45 -7.15 -34.28
N ALA A 15 -12.89 -8.15 -33.51
CA ALA A 15 -12.68 -8.13 -32.06
C ALA A 15 -11.16 -8.23 -31.82
N VAL A 16 -10.50 -7.08 -32.02
CA VAL A 16 -9.13 -6.79 -31.65
C VAL A 16 -8.93 -7.42 -30.29
N SER A 17 -8.03 -8.41 -30.22
CA SER A 17 -7.31 -8.69 -29.00
C SER A 17 -6.58 -7.41 -28.65
N ALA A 18 -7.25 -6.52 -27.92
CA ALA A 18 -6.56 -5.58 -27.08
C ALA A 18 -5.86 -6.46 -26.05
N GLN A 19 -4.66 -6.94 -26.40
CA GLN A 19 -3.62 -7.05 -25.39
C GLN A 19 -3.54 -5.63 -24.82
N THR A 20 -4.29 -5.41 -23.75
CA THR A 20 -4.08 -4.28 -22.87
C THR A 20 -2.66 -4.43 -22.41
N ASP A 21 -1.73 -3.76 -23.09
CA ASP A 21 -0.45 -3.40 -22.50
C ASP A 21 -0.84 -2.72 -21.19
N LYS A 22 -0.75 -3.46 -20.08
CA LYS A 22 -1.13 -2.97 -18.77
C LYS A 22 -0.08 -1.92 -18.44
N THR A 23 -0.40 -0.66 -18.70
CA THR A 23 0.52 0.44 -18.40
C THR A 23 0.61 0.59 -16.90
N PHE A 24 1.75 0.23 -16.33
CA PHE A 24 2.06 0.43 -14.93
C PHE A 24 2.54 1.87 -14.67
N MET A 25 2.16 2.41 -13.53
CA MET A 25 2.62 3.71 -13.07
C MET A 25 3.98 3.55 -12.39
N SER A 26 5.06 3.55 -13.17
CA SER A 26 6.43 3.44 -12.62
C SER A 26 6.74 4.59 -11.65
N VAL A 27 7.33 4.26 -10.50
CA VAL A 27 7.71 5.26 -9.49
C VAL A 27 9.02 5.93 -9.89
N ASN A 28 8.93 7.18 -10.34
CA ASN A 28 10.11 8.01 -10.61
C ASN A 28 10.58 8.70 -9.32
N TRP A 29 11.44 8.02 -8.57
CA TRP A 29 11.96 8.48 -7.29
C TRP A 29 12.68 9.82 -7.36
N ASP A 30 13.40 10.11 -8.45
CA ASP A 30 14.12 11.37 -8.63
C ASP A 30 13.16 12.55 -8.82
N LYS A 31 12.12 12.38 -9.66
CA LYS A 31 11.05 13.37 -9.85
C LYS A 31 10.31 13.63 -8.53
N ILE A 32 9.96 12.56 -7.81
CA ILE A 32 9.26 12.66 -6.52
C ILE A 32 10.12 13.41 -5.49
N LYS A 33 11.40 13.06 -5.37
CA LYS A 33 12.32 13.73 -4.45
C LYS A 33 12.49 15.21 -4.79
N ALA A 34 12.62 15.54 -6.07
CA ALA A 34 12.71 16.93 -6.52
C ALA A 34 11.45 17.72 -6.16
N GLU A 35 10.27 17.15 -6.37
CA GLU A 35 8.99 17.78 -6.03
C GLU A 35 8.82 17.96 -4.51
N VAL A 36 9.19 16.97 -3.70
CA VAL A 36 9.13 17.10 -2.23
C VAL A 36 10.06 18.21 -1.74
N ASN A 37 11.25 18.34 -2.33
CA ASN A 37 12.21 19.38 -1.95
C ASN A 37 11.74 20.79 -2.36
N ALA A 38 11.13 20.90 -3.54
CA ALA A 38 10.63 22.18 -4.05
C ALA A 38 9.32 22.61 -3.37
N ASN A 39 8.38 21.68 -3.21
CA ASN A 39 7.00 21.93 -2.82
C ASN A 39 6.50 20.93 -1.74
N PRO A 40 7.12 20.87 -0.55
CA PRO A 40 6.74 19.89 0.48
C PRO A 40 5.28 20.04 0.94
N GLN A 41 4.74 21.26 0.91
CA GLN A 41 3.34 21.53 1.26
C GLN A 41 2.36 20.94 0.24
N HIS A 42 2.71 20.93 -1.05
CA HIS A 42 1.88 20.32 -2.08
C HIS A 42 1.74 18.81 -1.83
N VAL A 43 2.85 18.13 -1.54
CA VAL A 43 2.83 16.71 -1.20
C VAL A 43 2.00 16.44 0.05
N GLN A 44 2.13 17.29 1.09
CA GLN A 44 1.31 17.17 2.29
C GLN A 44 -0.20 17.36 2.00
N GLN A 45 -0.56 18.33 1.15
CA GLN A 45 -1.95 18.53 0.74
C GLN A 45 -2.52 17.31 0.01
N LEU A 46 -1.74 16.70 -0.89
CA LEU A 46 -2.17 15.48 -1.58
C LEU A 46 -2.36 14.31 -0.60
N VAL A 47 -1.50 14.19 0.41
CA VAL A 47 -1.66 13.21 1.50
C VAL A 47 -2.94 13.46 2.28
N ASP A 48 -3.23 14.72 2.64
CA ASP A 48 -4.42 15.09 3.40
C ASP A 48 -5.71 14.80 2.60
N ILE A 49 -5.71 15.06 1.29
CA ILE A 49 -6.82 14.70 0.40
C ILE A 49 -6.96 13.18 0.30
N LEU A 50 -5.86 12.45 0.14
CA LEU A 50 -5.87 10.99 0.00
C LEU A 50 -6.48 10.30 1.24
N ILE A 51 -6.21 10.80 2.45
CA ILE A 51 -6.73 10.22 3.70
C ILE A 51 -8.13 10.74 4.10
N ASN A 52 -8.62 11.80 3.46
CA ASN A 52 -9.95 12.32 3.70
C ASN A 52 -10.98 11.48 2.94
N VAL A 53 -11.69 10.61 3.66
CA VAL A 53 -12.63 9.63 3.07
C VAL A 53 -13.88 10.29 2.51
N ASP A 54 -14.28 11.44 3.04
CA ASP A 54 -15.46 12.18 2.60
C ASP A 54 -15.16 13.18 1.48
N ALA A 55 -13.88 13.39 1.14
CA ALA A 55 -13.50 14.21 0.01
C ALA A 55 -13.86 13.49 -1.30
N ASP A 56 -14.55 14.21 -2.20
CA ASP A 56 -14.60 13.83 -3.60
C ASP A 56 -13.20 14.01 -4.18
N THR A 57 -12.51 12.90 -4.44
CA THR A 57 -11.11 12.95 -4.86
C THR A 57 -11.02 12.98 -6.37
N THR A 58 -10.60 14.12 -6.92
CA THR A 58 -10.16 14.25 -8.31
C THR A 58 -8.68 13.89 -8.50
N LEU A 59 -8.06 13.25 -7.49
CA LEU A 59 -6.65 12.85 -7.51
C LEU A 59 -6.38 11.94 -8.70
N THR A 60 -5.47 12.40 -9.56
CA THR A 60 -4.95 11.61 -10.68
C THR A 60 -4.09 10.46 -10.18
N ALA A 61 -3.74 9.54 -11.06
CA ALA A 61 -2.77 8.49 -10.77
C ALA A 61 -1.43 9.08 -10.29
N GLU A 62 -0.96 10.14 -10.95
CA GLU A 62 0.29 10.82 -10.57
C GLU A 62 0.19 11.47 -9.19
N ASP A 63 -0.95 12.07 -8.85
CA ASP A 63 -1.15 12.67 -7.53
C ASP A 63 -1.10 11.62 -6.41
N LYS A 64 -1.71 10.44 -6.64
CA LYS A 64 -1.67 9.33 -5.68
C LYS A 64 -0.25 8.81 -5.49
N ILE A 65 0.49 8.61 -6.59
CA ILE A 65 1.90 8.23 -6.55
C ILE A 65 2.71 9.28 -5.76
N LEU A 66 2.54 10.56 -6.07
CA LEU A 66 3.25 11.63 -5.37
C LEU A 66 2.89 11.68 -3.88
N ALA A 67 1.62 11.50 -3.52
CA ALA A 67 1.19 11.44 -2.13
C ALA A 67 1.84 10.27 -1.37
N VAL A 68 1.69 9.03 -1.86
CA VAL A 68 2.18 7.82 -1.17
C VAL A 68 3.70 7.80 -1.09
N TYR A 69 4.39 7.95 -2.21
CA TYR A 69 5.84 7.81 -2.25
C TYR A 69 6.56 9.09 -1.80
N GLY A 70 6.01 10.28 -2.09
CA GLY A 70 6.55 11.55 -1.62
C GLY A 70 6.48 11.69 -0.10
N ARG A 71 5.46 11.11 0.54
CA ARG A 71 5.34 11.09 2.01
C ARG A 71 6.56 10.48 2.70
N THR A 72 7.24 9.52 2.05
CA THR A 72 8.44 8.87 2.61
C THR A 72 9.62 9.84 2.77
N TYR A 73 9.71 10.88 1.93
CA TYR A 73 10.73 11.92 2.05
C TYR A 73 10.36 12.95 3.11
N LEU A 74 9.06 13.22 3.30
CA LEU A 74 8.57 14.07 4.39
C LEU A 74 8.74 13.41 5.77
N ASN A 75 8.57 12.09 5.89
CA ASN A 75 8.70 11.41 7.19
C ASN A 75 10.12 10.97 7.50
N ASN A 76 10.86 10.56 6.47
CA ASN A 76 12.18 9.95 6.57
C ASN A 76 12.29 8.86 7.65
N GLY A 77 11.33 7.92 7.67
CA GLY A 77 11.36 6.74 8.54
C GLY A 77 11.08 6.95 10.03
N ARG A 78 10.65 8.15 10.46
CA ARG A 78 10.39 8.43 11.89
C ARG A 78 9.36 7.49 12.55
N ASP A 79 8.49 6.88 11.76
CA ASP A 79 7.45 5.95 12.21
C ASP A 79 7.95 4.50 12.42
N MET A 80 9.03 4.10 11.76
CA MET A 80 9.49 2.70 11.72
C MET A 80 9.74 2.11 13.12
N PHE A 81 10.41 2.84 14.03
CA PHE A 81 10.62 2.35 15.40
C PHE A 81 9.34 2.40 16.25
N MET A 82 8.43 3.33 15.96
CA MET A 82 7.15 3.45 16.67
C MET A 82 6.24 2.26 16.34
N GLU A 83 6.42 1.64 15.18
CA GLU A 83 5.65 0.46 14.76
C GLU A 83 5.99 -0.83 15.50
N LEU A 84 7.18 -0.97 16.07
CA LEU A 84 7.64 -2.24 16.66
C LEU A 84 6.74 -2.68 17.83
N ASP A 85 6.53 -1.79 18.80
CA ASP A 85 5.67 -2.05 19.95
C ASP A 85 4.20 -2.22 19.54
N MET A 86 3.76 -1.44 18.55
CA MET A 86 2.41 -1.53 18.00
C MET A 86 2.15 -2.90 17.36
N SER A 87 3.07 -3.36 16.51
CA SER A 87 2.96 -4.64 15.81
C SER A 87 3.02 -5.80 16.79
N LYS A 88 3.88 -5.72 17.81
CA LYS A 88 3.92 -6.70 18.90
C LYS A 88 2.58 -6.77 19.62
N ALA A 89 2.02 -5.64 20.06
CA ALA A 89 0.72 -5.60 20.74
C ALA A 89 -0.40 -6.20 19.87
N ARG A 90 -0.42 -5.88 18.57
CA ARG A 90 -1.40 -6.44 17.62
C ARG A 90 -1.27 -7.96 17.50
N ASN A 91 -0.05 -8.48 17.35
CA ASN A 91 0.21 -9.91 17.21
C ASN A 91 -0.14 -10.70 18.49
N GLU A 92 -0.06 -10.06 19.66
CA GLU A 92 -0.49 -10.61 20.95
C GLU A 92 -2.02 -10.48 21.19
N GLY A 93 -2.78 -9.97 20.22
CA GLY A 93 -4.24 -9.79 20.33
C GLY A 93 -4.69 -8.61 21.21
N LYS A 94 -3.75 -7.76 21.63
CA LYS A 94 -3.99 -6.55 22.45
C LYS A 94 -4.39 -5.37 21.56
N PHE A 95 -5.52 -5.50 20.87
CA PHE A 95 -5.92 -4.56 19.82
C PHE A 95 -6.22 -3.13 20.32
N ASP A 96 -6.67 -2.98 21.56
CA ASP A 96 -6.81 -1.67 22.23
C ASP A 96 -5.45 -0.98 22.42
N VAL A 97 -4.46 -1.70 22.95
CA VAL A 97 -3.09 -1.17 23.12
C VAL A 97 -2.48 -0.85 21.75
N ALA A 98 -2.62 -1.75 20.78
CA ALA A 98 -2.15 -1.54 19.41
C ALA A 98 -2.81 -0.31 18.78
N ALA A 99 -4.10 -0.08 18.99
CA ALA A 99 -4.81 1.08 18.47
C ALA A 99 -4.31 2.40 19.07
N THR A 100 -4.01 2.44 20.38
CA THR A 100 -3.42 3.63 21.02
C THR A 100 -2.02 3.93 20.48
N LEU A 101 -1.20 2.90 20.25
CA LEU A 101 0.12 3.07 19.63
C LEU A 101 0.00 3.50 18.16
N ALA A 102 -0.97 2.95 17.44
CA ALA A 102 -1.27 3.32 16.06
C ALA A 102 -1.62 4.81 15.92
N ASP A 103 -2.30 5.43 16.89
CA ASP A 103 -2.58 6.87 16.85
C ASP A 103 -1.29 7.71 16.83
N LYS A 104 -0.24 7.28 17.54
CA LYS A 104 1.08 7.94 17.52
C LYS A 104 1.79 7.73 16.18
N VAL A 105 1.73 6.51 15.65
CA VAL A 105 2.30 6.18 14.34
C VAL A 105 1.62 7.01 13.24
N LEU A 106 0.30 7.08 13.24
CA LEU A 106 -0.48 7.84 12.25
C LEU A 106 -0.29 9.35 12.35
N ALA A 107 -0.04 9.88 13.55
CA ALA A 107 0.35 11.27 13.72
C ALA A 107 1.72 11.55 13.06
N SER A 108 2.65 10.59 13.07
CA SER A 108 3.93 10.71 12.37
C SER A 108 3.83 10.40 10.88
N ASN A 109 3.03 9.43 10.47
CA ASN A 109 2.82 9.00 9.09
C ASN A 109 1.37 8.52 8.89
N PRO A 110 0.49 9.37 8.33
CA PRO A 110 -0.93 9.03 8.18
C PRO A 110 -1.19 7.94 7.13
N LEU A 111 -0.19 7.55 6.33
CA LEU A 111 -0.27 6.50 5.32
C LEU A 111 0.33 5.17 5.78
N ASN A 112 0.68 5.05 7.07
CA ASN A 112 1.26 3.82 7.59
C ASN A 112 0.24 2.66 7.59
N THR A 113 0.44 1.67 6.70
CA THR A 113 -0.52 0.57 6.51
C THR A 113 -0.67 -0.31 7.75
N ASN A 114 0.42 -0.58 8.47
CA ASN A 114 0.39 -1.34 9.72
C ASN A 114 -0.43 -0.65 10.83
N ALA A 115 -0.31 0.67 10.95
CA ALA A 115 -1.07 1.42 11.92
C ALA A 115 -2.56 1.47 11.56
N ILE A 116 -2.89 1.69 10.27
CA ILE A 116 -4.26 1.63 9.78
C ILE A 116 -4.88 0.24 10.05
N VAL A 117 -4.15 -0.84 9.76
CA VAL A 117 -4.58 -2.22 10.04
C VAL A 117 -4.82 -2.45 11.53
N SER A 118 -3.97 -1.89 12.40
CA SER A 118 -4.17 -1.98 13.85
C SER A 118 -5.47 -1.30 14.31
N LYS A 119 -5.83 -0.15 13.71
CA LYS A 119 -7.13 0.50 13.94
C LYS A 119 -8.29 -0.37 13.43
N ILE A 120 -8.16 -0.98 12.25
CA ILE A 120 -9.17 -1.90 11.68
C ILE A 120 -9.46 -3.07 12.63
N TYR A 121 -8.43 -3.76 13.12
CA TYR A 121 -8.60 -4.88 14.07
C TYR A 121 -9.29 -4.44 15.36
N HIS A 122 -8.92 -3.28 15.89
CA HIS A 122 -9.55 -2.71 17.08
C HIS A 122 -11.04 -2.45 16.87
N PHE A 123 -11.42 -1.74 15.79
CA PHE A 123 -12.83 -1.45 15.54
C PHE A 123 -13.66 -2.70 15.22
N ARG A 124 -13.06 -3.71 14.56
CA ARG A 124 -13.71 -5.02 14.39
C ARG A 124 -14.00 -5.68 15.73
N LYS A 125 -13.01 -5.76 16.63
CA LYS A 125 -13.21 -6.30 17.98
C LYS A 125 -14.28 -5.52 18.75
N LEU A 126 -14.20 -4.19 18.76
CA LEU A 126 -15.19 -3.36 19.45
C LEU A 126 -16.59 -3.54 18.87
N SER A 127 -16.75 -3.67 17.55
CA SER A 127 -18.07 -3.85 16.94
C SER A 127 -18.76 -5.15 17.40
N THR A 128 -17.97 -6.16 17.74
CA THR A 128 -18.46 -7.43 18.30
C THR A 128 -18.73 -7.32 19.81
N THR A 129 -17.98 -6.50 20.55
CA THR A 129 -18.12 -6.39 22.01
C THR A 129 -19.03 -5.25 22.50
N GLU A 130 -19.29 -4.25 21.66
CA GLU A 130 -20.13 -3.08 21.96
C GLU A 130 -21.24 -2.90 20.90
N PRO A 131 -22.23 -3.81 20.82
CA PRO A 131 -23.24 -3.81 19.77
C PRO A 131 -24.06 -2.51 19.73
N ASP A 132 -24.29 -1.88 20.89
CA ASP A 132 -25.04 -0.62 21.00
C ASP A 132 -24.35 0.56 20.30
N LYS A 133 -23.02 0.49 20.11
CA LYS A 133 -22.23 1.49 19.39
C LYS A 133 -21.81 1.01 18.00
N SER A 134 -22.34 -0.11 17.52
CA SER A 134 -21.90 -0.75 16.28
C SER A 134 -21.95 0.20 15.08
N TRP A 135 -22.90 1.13 15.01
CA TRP A 135 -22.99 2.09 13.90
C TRP A 135 -21.79 3.04 13.85
N MET A 136 -21.39 3.63 14.99
CA MET A 136 -20.22 4.52 15.08
C MET A 136 -18.92 3.78 14.75
N LEU A 137 -18.84 2.53 15.22
CA LEU A 137 -17.68 1.67 15.00
C LEU A 137 -17.59 1.24 13.53
N SER A 138 -18.74 1.02 12.87
CA SER A 138 -18.82 0.76 11.42
C SER A 138 -18.34 1.96 10.61
N ASP A 139 -18.70 3.18 10.97
CA ASP A 139 -18.18 4.39 10.30
C ASP A 139 -16.66 4.51 10.46
N SER A 140 -16.16 4.28 11.67
CA SER A 140 -14.71 4.28 11.93
C SER A 140 -14.00 3.19 11.12
N LEU A 141 -14.55 1.97 11.12
CA LEU A 141 -14.03 0.85 10.34
C LEU A 141 -14.02 1.16 8.83
N LYS A 142 -15.09 1.77 8.31
CA LYS A 142 -15.17 2.24 6.92
C LYS A 142 -14.04 3.23 6.62
N VAL A 143 -13.84 4.24 7.49
CA VAL A 143 -12.80 5.25 7.29
C VAL A 143 -11.42 4.61 7.14
N TYR A 144 -11.02 3.75 8.08
CA TYR A 144 -9.69 3.12 8.01
C TYR A 144 -9.58 2.10 6.87
N SER A 145 -10.66 1.39 6.54
CA SER A 145 -10.66 0.45 5.40
C SER A 145 -10.51 1.17 4.07
N VAL A 146 -11.18 2.32 3.87
CA VAL A 146 -11.03 3.14 2.66
C VAL A 146 -9.62 3.71 2.56
N ARG A 147 -9.04 4.20 3.67
CA ARG A 147 -7.65 4.67 3.68
C ARG A 147 -6.67 3.56 3.27
N LEU A 148 -6.82 2.37 3.84
CA LEU A 148 -6.00 1.22 3.48
C LEU A 148 -6.15 0.89 1.98
N SER A 149 -7.39 0.79 1.49
CA SER A 149 -7.67 0.53 0.07
C SER A 149 -6.96 1.54 -0.83
N ARG A 150 -7.12 2.85 -0.58
CA ARG A 150 -6.50 3.89 -1.41
C ARG A 150 -4.98 3.76 -1.50
N ILE A 151 -4.32 3.36 -0.42
CA ILE A 151 -2.86 3.13 -0.40
C ILE A 151 -2.51 1.86 -1.19
N LEU A 152 -3.19 0.74 -0.92
CA LEU A 152 -2.94 -0.54 -1.59
C LEU A 152 -3.28 -0.48 -3.09
N ASP A 153 -4.35 0.22 -3.47
CA ASP A 153 -4.70 0.52 -4.87
C ASP A 153 -3.56 1.29 -5.55
N THR A 154 -2.97 2.28 -4.87
CA THR A 154 -1.85 3.07 -5.39
C THR A 154 -0.60 2.21 -5.60
N ILE A 155 -0.30 1.30 -4.67
CA ILE A 155 0.78 0.32 -4.81
C ILE A 155 0.49 -0.61 -5.99
N PHE A 156 -0.74 -1.12 -6.09
CA PHE A 156 -1.16 -2.03 -7.16
C PHE A 156 -1.04 -1.41 -8.57
N MET A 157 -1.13 -0.09 -8.69
CA MET A 157 -0.94 0.62 -9.96
C MET A 157 0.51 0.56 -10.47
N THR A 158 1.49 0.24 -9.62
CA THR A 158 2.92 0.32 -9.98
C THR A 158 3.48 -0.92 -10.67
N GLY A 159 2.76 -2.03 -10.64
CA GLY A 159 3.23 -3.30 -11.18
C GLY A 159 2.15 -4.37 -11.20
N ASP A 160 2.58 -5.59 -11.48
CA ASP A 160 1.77 -6.81 -11.31
C ASP A 160 2.44 -7.82 -10.35
N GLY A 161 3.55 -7.42 -9.72
CA GLY A 161 4.29 -8.25 -8.79
C GLY A 161 5.13 -9.32 -9.47
N SER A 162 5.25 -9.32 -10.80
CA SER A 162 6.29 -10.08 -11.51
C SER A 162 7.67 -9.51 -11.19
N LYS A 163 8.73 -10.24 -11.56
CA LYS A 163 10.11 -9.77 -11.39
C LYS A 163 10.40 -8.57 -12.30
N GLU A 164 9.76 -8.52 -13.46
CA GLU A 164 9.88 -7.47 -14.46
C GLU A 164 9.10 -6.20 -14.04
N HIS A 165 7.96 -6.37 -13.38
CA HIS A 165 7.09 -5.29 -12.92
C HIS A 165 6.71 -5.47 -11.44
N PRO A 166 7.67 -5.37 -10.51
CA PRO A 166 7.42 -5.53 -9.09
C PRO A 166 6.52 -4.39 -8.57
N PHE A 167 5.79 -4.65 -7.49
CA PHE A 167 5.06 -3.58 -6.81
C PHE A 167 6.05 -2.69 -6.04
N SER A 168 6.02 -1.38 -6.25
CA SER A 168 6.83 -0.46 -5.44
C SER A 168 6.18 -0.27 -4.08
N VAL A 169 6.97 -0.30 -3.01
CA VAL A 169 6.48 -0.19 -1.63
C VAL A 169 7.27 0.83 -0.82
N THR A 170 6.66 1.31 0.27
CA THR A 170 7.27 2.30 1.15
C THR A 170 7.71 1.73 2.50
N SER A 171 7.21 0.55 2.85
CA SER A 171 7.56 -0.19 4.06
C SER A 171 7.35 -1.69 3.86
N VAL A 172 7.97 -2.51 4.71
CA VAL A 172 7.70 -3.97 4.76
C VAL A 172 6.22 -4.25 5.08
N GLY A 173 5.58 -3.37 5.86
CA GLY A 173 4.15 -3.48 6.15
C GLY A 173 3.29 -3.45 4.90
N ASP A 174 3.65 -2.65 3.90
CA ASP A 174 2.89 -2.52 2.65
C ASP A 174 2.86 -3.85 1.87
N GLU A 175 3.97 -4.59 1.86
CA GLU A 175 4.10 -5.89 1.18
C GLU A 175 3.10 -6.90 1.73
N TYR A 176 3.15 -7.14 3.04
CA TYR A 176 2.26 -8.09 3.70
C TYR A 176 0.80 -7.62 3.69
N ASN A 177 0.56 -6.32 3.82
CA ASN A 177 -0.80 -5.79 3.78
C ASN A 177 -1.40 -5.87 2.38
N LEU A 178 -0.61 -5.70 1.31
CA LEU A 178 -1.07 -5.96 -0.07
C LEU A 178 -1.42 -7.44 -0.25
N VAL A 179 -0.51 -8.35 0.12
CA VAL A 179 -0.74 -9.80 0.00
C VAL A 179 -1.98 -10.25 0.77
N TYR A 180 -2.11 -9.83 2.03
CA TYR A 180 -3.19 -10.26 2.91
C TYR A 180 -4.52 -9.55 2.60
N PHE A 181 -4.55 -8.22 2.60
CA PHE A 181 -5.80 -7.45 2.53
C PHE A 181 -6.27 -7.17 1.11
N PHE A 182 -5.36 -7.10 0.13
CA PHE A 182 -5.71 -6.83 -1.26
C PHE A 182 -5.93 -8.12 -2.04
N PHE A 183 -4.97 -9.05 -1.99
CA PHE A 183 -5.09 -10.32 -2.71
C PHE A 183 -5.83 -11.41 -1.93
N GLY A 184 -5.96 -11.30 -0.60
CA GLY A 184 -6.64 -12.30 0.22
C GLY A 184 -5.82 -13.57 0.40
N ILE A 185 -4.48 -13.45 0.45
CA ILE A 185 -3.56 -14.57 0.59
C ILE A 185 -2.92 -14.50 1.98
N PRO A 186 -3.37 -15.31 2.94
CA PRO A 186 -2.92 -15.19 4.33
C PRO A 186 -1.53 -15.78 4.58
N LYS A 187 -1.06 -16.67 3.71
CA LYS A 187 0.15 -17.46 3.96
C LYS A 187 1.29 -17.06 3.02
N VAL A 188 2.43 -16.71 3.63
CA VAL A 188 3.73 -16.57 2.95
C VAL A 188 4.65 -17.68 3.47
N ASN A 189 5.21 -18.49 2.58
CA ASN A 189 6.07 -19.62 2.93
C ASN A 189 7.52 -19.19 3.18
N SER A 190 8.02 -18.23 2.39
CA SER A 190 9.40 -17.74 2.52
C SER A 190 9.55 -16.35 1.90
N GLN A 191 10.62 -15.68 2.30
CA GLN A 191 11.00 -14.34 1.85
C GLN A 191 12.49 -14.34 1.48
N MET A 192 12.87 -13.62 0.43
CA MET A 192 14.27 -13.41 0.07
C MET A 192 14.48 -12.12 -0.73
N VAL A 193 15.57 -11.41 -0.42
CA VAL A 193 16.02 -10.27 -1.21
C VAL A 193 16.70 -10.75 -2.50
N VAL A 194 16.21 -10.28 -3.65
CA VAL A 194 16.73 -10.56 -4.98
C VAL A 194 17.01 -9.24 -5.69
N GLY A 195 18.27 -8.80 -5.68
CA GLY A 195 18.65 -7.50 -6.23
C GLY A 195 18.11 -6.36 -5.37
N SER A 196 17.34 -5.45 -5.97
CA SER A 196 16.63 -4.36 -5.26
C SER A 196 15.21 -4.73 -4.84
N CYS A 197 14.79 -5.97 -5.11
CA CYS A 197 13.45 -6.43 -4.78
C CYS A 197 13.47 -7.37 -3.59
N ASP A 198 12.39 -7.35 -2.81
CA ASP A 198 12.04 -8.46 -1.95
C ASP A 198 11.09 -9.40 -2.68
N ARG A 199 11.31 -10.71 -2.54
CA ARG A 199 10.51 -11.77 -3.16
C ARG A 199 9.83 -12.56 -2.06
N LEU A 200 8.50 -12.58 -2.08
CA LEU A 200 7.71 -13.47 -1.23
C LEU A 200 7.25 -14.68 -2.05
N VAL A 201 7.48 -15.88 -1.49
CA VAL A 201 6.91 -17.13 -2.00
C VAL A 201 5.61 -17.38 -1.25
N LEU A 202 4.50 -17.34 -1.96
CA LEU A 202 3.17 -17.48 -1.40
C LEU A 202 2.87 -18.93 -1.03
N GLY A 203 2.10 -19.10 0.04
CA GLY A 203 1.65 -20.41 0.51
C GLY A 203 0.52 -21.00 -0.31
N GLU A 204 -0.21 -20.15 -1.02
CA GLU A 204 -1.33 -20.47 -1.89
C GLU A 204 -1.51 -19.35 -2.92
N THR A 205 -2.26 -19.65 -3.98
CA THR A 205 -2.67 -18.70 -5.02
C THR A 205 -4.19 -18.67 -5.08
N ASN A 206 -4.76 -17.61 -5.65
CA ASN A 206 -6.21 -17.52 -5.84
C ASN A 206 -6.56 -16.74 -7.11
N ALA A 207 -7.85 -16.44 -7.31
CA ALA A 207 -8.32 -15.71 -8.49
C ALA A 207 -7.79 -14.27 -8.57
N ASN A 208 -7.40 -13.67 -7.45
CA ASN A 208 -6.88 -12.30 -7.39
C ASN A 208 -5.36 -12.25 -7.65
N TYR A 209 -4.64 -13.35 -7.41
CA TYR A 209 -3.22 -13.47 -7.69
C TYR A 209 -2.82 -14.94 -7.95
N THR A 210 -2.39 -15.22 -9.17
CA THR A 210 -2.21 -16.60 -9.67
C THR A 210 -0.76 -17.08 -9.66
N SER A 211 0.21 -16.19 -9.46
CA SER A 211 1.63 -16.54 -9.34
C SER A 211 1.96 -17.00 -7.91
N SER A 212 2.81 -18.00 -7.78
CA SER A 212 3.37 -18.44 -6.48
C SER A 212 4.38 -17.45 -5.91
N ASP A 213 4.87 -16.54 -6.75
CA ASP A 213 5.91 -15.58 -6.43
C ASP A 213 5.39 -14.17 -6.65
N ILE A 214 5.67 -13.30 -5.69
CA ILE A 214 5.38 -11.87 -5.77
C ILE A 214 6.62 -11.07 -5.41
N TYR A 215 6.92 -10.04 -6.19
CA TYR A 215 8.10 -9.20 -6.06
C TYR A 215 7.71 -7.77 -5.69
N PHE A 216 8.48 -7.19 -4.78
CA PHE A 216 8.32 -5.84 -4.28
C PHE A 216 9.61 -5.04 -4.47
N ASP A 217 9.55 -3.88 -5.13
CA ASP A 217 10.67 -2.93 -5.16
C ASP A 217 10.76 -2.20 -3.83
N VAL A 218 11.78 -2.56 -3.05
CA VAL A 218 12.04 -2.08 -1.69
C VAL A 218 13.18 -1.06 -1.62
N LYS A 219 13.59 -0.48 -2.77
CA LYS A 219 14.70 0.48 -2.82
C LYS A 219 14.59 1.59 -1.78
N ARG A 220 13.41 2.21 -1.66
CA ARG A 220 13.19 3.30 -0.70
C ARG A 220 13.21 2.83 0.76
N VAL A 221 12.75 1.60 1.03
CA VAL A 221 12.81 0.99 2.35
C VAL A 221 14.27 0.89 2.79
N PHE A 222 15.13 0.31 1.95
CA PHE A 222 16.57 0.20 2.23
C PHE A 222 17.27 1.54 2.40
N GLU A 223 16.91 2.56 1.61
CA GLU A 223 17.45 3.91 1.79
C GLU A 223 17.12 4.49 3.17
N ILE A 224 15.88 4.33 3.62
CA ILE A 224 15.43 4.81 4.93
C ILE A 224 16.17 4.06 6.04
N GLU A 225 16.18 2.73 6.00
CA GLU A 225 16.87 1.89 6.98
C GLU A 225 18.35 2.25 7.10
N LYS A 226 19.05 2.35 5.96
CA LYS A 226 20.45 2.75 5.92
C LYS A 226 20.69 4.11 6.58
N SER A 227 19.87 5.11 6.25
CA SER A 227 20.00 6.45 6.83
C SER A 227 19.82 6.44 8.36
N MET A 228 18.95 5.57 8.87
CA MET A 228 18.68 5.43 10.30
C MET A 228 19.84 4.74 11.03
N PHE A 229 20.41 3.69 10.44
CA PHE A 229 21.60 3.03 11.00
C PHE A 229 22.80 4.00 11.09
N GLU A 230 23.02 4.80 10.05
CA GLU A 230 24.10 5.81 10.04
C GLU A 230 23.91 6.89 11.12
N GLN A 231 22.67 7.34 11.34
CA GLN A 231 22.34 8.31 12.40
C GLN A 231 22.51 7.73 13.82
N GLN A 232 22.33 6.43 13.99
CA GLN A 232 22.55 5.75 15.28
C GLN A 232 24.03 5.44 15.53
N GLY A 233 24.79 5.06 14.49
CA GLY A 233 26.22 4.79 14.58
C GLY A 233 27.10 6.04 14.79
N GLY A 234 26.62 7.22 14.38
CA GLY A 234 27.34 8.50 14.53
C GLY A 234 27.31 9.12 15.93
N LYS A 235 26.62 8.52 16.90
CA LYS A 235 26.60 8.98 18.31
C LYS A 235 27.55 8.19 19.21
N GLY A 236 28.42 7.36 18.63
CA GLY A 236 29.36 6.48 19.34
C GLY A 236 30.83 6.72 18.99
N GLN A 237 31.23 7.96 18.73
CA GLN A 237 32.64 8.38 18.72
C GLN A 237 32.85 9.59 19.63
#